data_AF-A0A4Y2AMZ2-F1
#
_entry.id   AF-A0A4Y2AMZ2-F1
#
_cell.length_a   1.000
_cell.length_b   1.000
_cell.length_c   1.000
_cell.angle_alpha   90.00
_cell.angle_beta   90.00
_cell.angle_gamma   90.00
#
_symmetry.space_group_name_H-M   'P 1'
#
loop_
_entity.id
_entity.type
_entity.pdbx_description
1 polymer ?
#
loop_
_entity_poly.entity_id
_entity_poly.type
_entity_poly.pdbx_seq_one_letter_code
_entity_poly.pdbx_strand_id
1 'polypeptide(L)' 'MNVVSIPGSEEFEVLSPSCIEIVQCRNFNINATVYSRAQNPWGSLSVKWVYVEVLTLLPEGDMIDLTSALASEQTS' A
#
# COMPACT_ATOMS: atom_id res chain seq x y z
N MET A 1 1.99 10.12 51.96
CA MET A 1 1.23 10.32 50.72
C MET A 1 0.66 8.97 50.33
N ASN A 2 -0.66 8.81 50.38
CA ASN A 2 -1.32 7.59 49.89
C ASN A 2 -1.55 7.75 48.39
N VAL A 3 -1.01 6.86 47.57
CA VAL A 3 -1.35 6.77 46.15
C VAL A 3 -2.69 6.04 46.06
N VAL A 4 -3.67 6.73 45.49
CA VAL A 4 -4.97 6.16 45.16
C VAL A 4 -4.85 5.62 43.74
N SER A 5 -4.87 4.30 43.58
CA SER A 5 -4.99 3.65 42.27
C SER A 5 -6.43 3.80 41.80
N ILE A 6 -6.63 4.36 40.61
CA ILE A 6 -7.95 4.44 39.97
C ILE A 6 -8.22 3.06 39.34
N PRO A 7 -9.26 2.32 39.77
CA PRO A 7 -9.62 1.07 39.12
C PRO A 7 -10.22 1.39 37.74
N GLY A 8 -9.61 0.88 36.67
CA GLY A 8 -10.06 1.10 35.30
C GLY A 8 -9.31 2.19 34.52
N SER A 9 -8.23 2.77 35.06
CA SER A 9 -7.21 3.33 34.18
C SER A 9 -6.41 2.16 33.64
N GLU A 10 -6.91 1.55 32.57
CA GLU A 10 -6.03 0.86 31.63
C GLU A 10 -4.96 1.89 31.28
N GLU A 11 -3.77 1.73 31.87
CA GLU A 11 -2.59 2.36 31.36
C GLU A 11 -2.55 1.93 29.90
N PHE A 12 -2.90 2.85 29.00
CA PHE A 12 -2.64 2.68 27.58
C PHE A 12 -1.12 2.79 27.47
N GLU A 13 -0.44 1.73 27.91
CA GLU A 13 0.94 1.50 27.57
C GLU A 13 0.97 1.63 26.06
N VAL A 14 1.74 2.61 25.61
CA VAL A 14 2.07 2.79 24.21
C VAL A 14 2.96 1.60 23.82
N LEU A 15 2.35 0.42 23.72
CA LEU A 15 2.86 -0.76 23.05
C LEU A 15 2.73 -0.42 21.56
N SER A 16 3.75 0.00 20.81
CA SER A 16 5.17 -0.23 20.98
C SER A 16 5.98 0.82 20.21
N PRO A 17 7.10 1.33 20.74
CA PRO A 17 7.88 2.41 20.13
C PRO A 17 8.70 1.99 18.88
N SER A 18 8.41 0.86 18.24
CA SER A 18 9.24 0.32 17.14
C SER A 18 8.44 -0.32 16.00
N CYS A 19 7.29 0.23 15.64
CA CYS A 19 6.64 -0.14 14.38
C CYS A 19 7.55 0.28 13.21
N ILE A 20 7.87 -0.65 12.30
CA ILE A 20 8.62 -0.34 11.07
C ILE A 20 7.61 -0.18 9.94
N GLU A 21 7.57 0.99 9.32
CA GLU A 21 6.82 1.20 8.08
C GLU A 21 7.62 0.66 6.89
N ILE A 22 7.02 -0.26 6.16
CA ILE A 22 7.55 -0.82 4.92
C ILE A 22 6.70 -0.27 3.78
N VAL A 23 7.33 0.55 2.94
CA VAL A 23 6.70 1.04 1.71
C VAL A 23 7.06 0.09 0.58
N GLN A 24 6.07 -0.62 0.03
CA GLN A 24 6.25 -1.49 -1.14
C GLN A 24 5.70 -0.81 -2.39
N CYS A 25 6.57 -0.54 -3.35
CA CYS A 25 6.19 0.01 -4.65
C CYS A 25 6.20 -1.10 -5.72
N ARG A 26 5.06 -1.36 -6.36
CA ARG A 26 4.93 -2.29 -7.50
C ARG A 26 4.65 -1.51 -8.78
N ASN A 27 5.49 -1.73 -9.79
CA ASN A 27 5.32 -1.13 -11.11
C ASN A 27 4.64 -2.11 -12.05
N PHE A 28 3.58 -1.68 -12.74
CA PHE A 28 2.89 -2.47 -13.75
C PHE A 28 2.82 -1.70 -15.07
N ASN A 29 3.24 -2.34 -16.16
CA ASN A 29 3.10 -1.80 -17.50
C ASN A 29 2.07 -2.62 -18.26
N ILE A 30 1.02 -1.97 -18.75
CA ILE A 30 -0.03 -2.60 -19.54
C ILE A 30 0.07 -2.06 -20.97
N ASN A 31 0.33 -2.96 -21.91
CA ASN A 31 0.36 -2.64 -23.34
C ASN A 31 -0.79 -3.38 -24.02
N ALA A 32 -1.65 -2.64 -24.69
CA ALA A 32 -2.77 -3.17 -25.45
C ALA A 32 -2.73 -2.66 -26.88
N THR A 33 -2.57 -3.56 -27.84
CA THR A 33 -2.64 -3.24 -29.27
C THR A 33 -3.96 -3.72 -29.83
N VAL A 34 -4.72 -2.82 -30.45
CA VAL A 34 -5.97 -3.15 -31.13
C VAL A 34 -5.62 -3.57 -32.55
N TYR A 35 -6.05 -4.76 -32.95
CA TYR A 35 -5.89 -5.28 -34.30
C TYR A 35 -7.23 -5.30 -35.03
N SER A 36 -7.21 -4.97 -36.32
CA SER A 36 -8.34 -5.20 -37.22
C SER A 36 -8.54 -6.69 -37.50
N ARG A 37 -9.68 -7.04 -38.10
CA ARG A 37 -9.96 -8.42 -38.55
C ARG A 37 -8.89 -8.98 -39.50
N ALA A 38 -8.24 -8.11 -40.28
CA ALA A 38 -7.14 -8.48 -41.18
C ALA A 38 -5.76 -8.55 -40.47
N GLN A 39 -5.72 -8.48 -39.13
CA GLN A 39 -4.51 -8.42 -38.30
C GLN A 39 -3.62 -7.19 -38.54
N ASN A 40 -4.15 -6.14 -39.17
CA ASN A 40 -3.46 -4.86 -39.23
C ASN A 40 -3.68 -4.08 -37.93
N PRO A 41 -2.63 -3.55 -37.27
CA PRO A 41 -2.77 -2.79 -36.04
C PRO A 41 -3.51 -1.48 -36.32
N TRP A 42 -4.56 -1.22 -35.55
CA TRP A 42 -5.37 -0.01 -35.61
C TRP A 42 -4.89 1.07 -34.64
N GLY A 43 -4.33 0.67 -33.51
CA GLY A 43 -3.83 1.57 -32.49
C GLY A 43 -3.20 0.80 -31.34
N SER A 44 -2.39 1.47 -30.54
CA SER A 44 -1.77 0.91 -29.36
C SER A 44 -2.01 1.85 -28.18
N LEU A 45 -2.23 1.27 -27.00
CA LEU A 45 -2.31 1.97 -25.74
C LEU A 45 -1.25 1.39 -24.80
N SER A 46 -0.43 2.27 -24.25
CA SER A 46 0.49 1.93 -23.16
C SER A 46 0.10 2.72 -21.91
N VAL A 47 -0.09 2.02 -20.81
CA VAL A 47 -0.37 2.63 -19.51
C VAL A 47 0.64 2.13 -18.51
N LYS A 48 1.28 3.06 -17.80
CA LYS A 48 2.20 2.79 -16.71
C LYS A 48 1.47 3.03 -15.39
N TRP A 49 1.53 2.06 -14.50
CA TRP A 49 0.90 2.11 -13.19
C TRP A 49 1.95 1.92 -12.10
N VAL A 50 1.80 2.68 -11.03
CA VAL A 50 2.54 2.51 -9.79
C VAL A 50 1.52 2.23 -8.69
N TYR A 51 1.70 1.10 -8.02
CA TYR A 51 0.90 0.70 -6.88
C TYR A 51 1.79 0.77 -5.63
N VAL A 52 1.34 1.53 -4.64
CA VAL A 52 2.07 1.73 -3.39
C VAL A 52 1.25 1.12 -2.26
N GLU A 53 1.85 0.16 -1.54
CA GLU A 53 1.33 -0.43 -0.30
C GLU A 53 2.17 0.06 0.87
N VAL A 54 1.51 0.48 1.95
CA VAL A 54 2.16 0.79 3.22
C VAL A 54 1.80 -0.30 4.22
N LEU A 55 2.81 -1.09 4.57
CA LEU A 55 2.71 -2.17 5.54
C LEU A 55 3.37 -1.72 6.84
N THR A 56 2.71 -1.98 7.97
CA THR A 56 3.30 -1.77 9.28
C THR A 56 3.68 -3.11 9.87
N LEU A 57 4.98 -3.27 10.16
CA LEU A 57 5.48 -4.40 10.92
C LEU A 57 5.37 -4.07 12.42
N LEU A 58 4.54 -4.82 13.14
CA LEU A 58 4.49 -4.79 14.58
C LEU A 58 5.73 -5.47 15.18
N PRO A 59 6.18 -5.06 16.37
CA PRO A 59 7.33 -5.67 17.04
C PRO A 59 7.15 -7.15 17.39
N GLU A 60 5.90 -7.63 17.40
CA GLU A 60 5.55 -9.05 17.59
C GLU A 60 5.74 -9.89 16.32
N GLY A 61 6.09 -9.26 15.19
CA GLY A 61 6.30 -9.90 13.89
C GLY A 61 5.06 -9.93 13.00
N ASP A 62 3.92 -9.46 13.49
CA ASP A 62 2.68 -9.36 12.73
C ASP A 62 2.73 -8.18 11.76
N MET A 63 2.20 -8.37 10.55
CA MET A 63 2.20 -7.39 9.48
C MET A 63 0.77 -6.94 9.19
N ILE A 64 0.53 -5.64 9.27
CA ILE A 64 -0.78 -5.03 9.03
C ILE A 64 -0.71 -4.15 7.78
N ASP A 65 -1.65 -4.31 6.85
CA ASP A 65 -1.82 -3.41 5.71
C ASP A 65 -2.61 -2.18 6.14
N LEU A 66 -1.99 -0.99 6.03
CA LEU A 66 -2.61 0.25 6.50
C LEU A 66 -3.26 1.06 5.39
N THR A 67 -2.77 1.00 4.14
CA THR A 67 -3.34 1.76 3.01
C THR A 67 -2.73 1.32 1.68
N SER A 68 -3.54 1.21 0.62
CA SER A 68 -3.10 1.05 -0.77
C SER A 68 -3.50 2.24 -1.64
N ALA A 69 -2.59 2.70 -2.51
CA ALA A 69 -2.83 3.78 -3.46
C ALA A 69 -2.36 3.40 -4.88
N LEU A 70 -3.19 3.70 -5.88
CA LEU A 70 -2.94 3.38 -7.29
C LEU A 70 -2.82 4.66 -8.11
N ALA A 71 -1.68 4.87 -8.76
CA ALA A 71 -1.44 5.98 -9.67
C ALA A 71 -1.16 5.47 -11.09
N SER A 72 -1.68 6.14 -12.12
CA SER A 72 -1.45 5.81 -13.53
C SER A 72 -1.03 7.01 -14.36
N GLU A 73 -0.18 6.76 -15.34
CA GLU A 73 0.22 7.70 -16.37
C GLU A 73 -0.08 7.09 -17.74
N GLN A 74 -0.89 7.81 -18.53
CA GLN A 74 -1.36 7.37 -19.84
C GLN A 74 -0.57 8.12 -20.91
N THR A 75 0.23 7.40 -21.69
CA THR A 75 0.95 7.96 -22.84
C THR A 75 0.13 7.70 -24.09
N SER A 76 -0.34 8.79 -24.74
CA SER A 76 -1.06 8.78 -26.02
C SER A 76 -0.14 8.67 -27.22
#